data_AF-A0AAN6WBD7-F1
#
_entry.id   AF-A0AAN6WBD7-F1
#
_cell.length_a   1.000
_cell.length_b   1.000
_cell.length_c   1.000
_cell.angle_alpha   90.00
_cell.angle_beta   90.00
_cell.angle_gamma   90.00
#
_symmetry.space_group_name_H-M   'P 1'
#
loop_
_entity.id
_entity.type
_entity.pdbx_description
1 polymer ?
#
loop_
_entity_poly.entity_id
_entity_poly.type
_entity_poly.pdbx_seq_one_letter_code
_entity_poly.pdbx_strand_id
1 'polypeptide(L)'
;MLRPQFRPLAASVSSFCQSTLRLAALRGYATKVQTSPDSDASAALSGAGSQADYEPVKMRTYKPRTPGLRHLKRPINDHLWKGRPYLPLTFPKKGHGKGGRNNQGVITVRHRGGGHKRRIRTVDFERWAPGPHLVERIEYDPGRSAHIALLTRKATGKKSYIVAAEGMRAGDVVHSYRQGIPKDLLDSMGGVIDPGVLASKTAWRGNCLPMHMIPVGTNVFNVGSQAKGGAVFCRSAGTYATVISKEEETREDGSKVVTGRFVVVRLQSGEIRRVSKDACATIGVASNVMHHYRQLGKAGRKRWLNIRPTVRGLAMNAFEHPHGGGRGKSKGNRIPTSPWGTPSKGGFKTRRKSNINKWVVTPRVRNMGKRRDKKTA
;
A
#
# COMPACT_ATOMS: atom_id res chain seq x y z
N MET A 1 -88.53 11.27 -11.91
CA MET A 1 -88.12 10.29 -10.88
C MET A 1 -87.37 11.04 -9.78
N LEU A 2 -87.77 10.78 -8.55
CA LEU A 2 -87.67 11.66 -7.39
C LEU A 2 -86.24 11.88 -6.87
N ARG A 3 -85.89 13.14 -6.60
CA ARG A 3 -85.01 13.52 -5.48
C ARG A 3 -85.77 13.34 -4.17
N PRO A 4 -85.07 13.16 -3.03
CA PRO A 4 -85.56 13.68 -1.77
C PRO A 4 -84.62 14.77 -1.22
N GLN A 5 -85.25 15.86 -0.80
CA GLN A 5 -84.69 16.91 0.05
C GLN A 5 -85.32 16.81 1.45
N PHE A 6 -84.66 17.46 2.41
CA PHE A 6 -85.20 18.05 3.67
C PHE A 6 -85.47 17.08 4.85
N ARG A 7 -85.19 17.40 6.13
CA ARG A 7 -85.00 18.69 6.86
C ARG A 7 -84.24 18.45 8.21
N PRO A 8 -83.89 19.51 8.97
CA PRO A 8 -82.87 19.55 10.03
C PRO A 8 -83.45 19.54 11.46
N LEU A 9 -82.56 19.43 12.47
CA LEU A 9 -82.80 19.90 13.84
C LEU A 9 -81.56 20.62 14.37
N ALA A 10 -81.80 21.75 15.03
CA ALA A 10 -80.82 22.62 15.67
C ALA A 10 -80.98 22.55 17.20
N ALA A 11 -79.88 22.57 17.95
CA ALA A 11 -79.70 23.19 19.29
C ALA A 11 -78.23 22.96 19.71
N SER A 12 -77.37 23.99 19.88
CA SER A 12 -77.21 24.89 21.04
C SER A 12 -76.17 24.39 22.08
N VAL A 13 -75.05 25.13 22.13
CA VAL A 13 -74.30 25.60 23.32
C VAL A 13 -73.84 24.58 24.38
N SER A 14 -72.52 24.41 24.53
CA SER A 14 -71.73 24.88 25.70
C SER A 14 -70.40 24.13 25.85
N SER A 15 -69.41 24.92 26.25
CA SER A 15 -68.05 24.56 26.69
C SER A 15 -68.02 23.55 27.85
N PHE A 16 -67.01 22.70 27.93
CA PHE A 16 -66.02 22.75 29.02
C PHE A 16 -64.79 21.89 28.75
N CYS A 17 -63.68 22.38 29.28
CA CYS A 17 -62.30 21.90 29.20
C CYS A 17 -62.12 20.53 29.85
N GLN A 18 -61.23 19.68 29.30
CA GLN A 18 -60.24 18.94 30.11
C GLN A 18 -59.13 18.35 29.24
N SER A 19 -57.92 18.83 29.53
CA SER A 19 -56.63 18.39 29.02
C SER A 19 -56.19 17.09 29.69
N THR A 20 -55.84 16.06 28.93
CA THR A 20 -54.93 15.01 29.40
C THR A 20 -53.95 14.63 28.29
N LEU A 21 -52.69 14.98 28.54
CA LEU A 21 -51.49 14.55 27.81
C LEU A 21 -51.48 13.02 27.63
N ARG A 22 -51.41 12.53 26.39
CA ARG A 22 -50.96 11.17 26.11
C ARG A 22 -49.57 11.21 25.48
N LEU A 23 -48.59 10.79 26.28
CA LEU A 23 -47.24 10.43 25.84
C LEU A 23 -47.32 9.39 24.72
N ALA A 24 -46.78 9.72 23.54
CA ALA A 24 -46.55 8.76 22.48
C ALA A 24 -45.33 7.90 22.84
N ALA A 25 -45.58 6.63 23.15
CA ALA A 25 -44.56 5.63 23.43
C ALA A 25 -43.68 5.37 22.19
N LEU A 26 -42.37 5.48 22.39
CA LEU A 26 -41.34 5.08 21.44
C LEU A 26 -41.34 3.55 21.26
N ARG A 27 -41.57 3.08 20.04
CA ARG A 27 -41.34 1.67 19.66
C ARG A 27 -39.83 1.42 19.53
N GLY A 28 -39.25 0.69 20.48
CA GLY A 28 -37.95 0.06 20.35
C GLY A 28 -38.10 -1.45 20.14
N TYR A 29 -37.55 -1.98 19.05
CA TYR A 29 -37.33 -3.42 18.90
C TYR A 29 -35.82 -3.69 18.89
N ALA A 30 -35.31 -4.21 20.00
CA ALA A 30 -34.08 -4.99 20.07
C ALA A 30 -34.11 -5.80 21.37
N THR A 31 -34.46 -7.07 21.27
CA THR A 31 -34.36 -8.02 22.38
C THR A 31 -32.88 -8.25 22.72
N LYS A 32 -32.48 -7.92 23.95
CA LYS A 32 -31.20 -8.35 24.53
C LYS A 32 -31.29 -9.84 24.84
N VAL A 33 -30.37 -10.63 24.29
CA VAL A 33 -30.14 -12.01 24.72
C VAL A 33 -29.49 -11.95 26.11
N GLN A 34 -30.14 -12.54 27.11
CA GLN A 34 -29.53 -12.77 28.42
C GLN A 34 -28.63 -14.00 28.32
N THR A 35 -27.33 -13.83 28.59
CA THR A 35 -26.42 -14.95 28.86
C THR A 35 -26.33 -15.12 30.38
N SER A 36 -26.70 -16.28 30.87
CA SER A 36 -26.48 -16.69 32.27
C SER A 36 -24.98 -16.76 32.59
N PRO A 37 -24.59 -16.57 33.86
CA PRO A 37 -23.21 -16.69 34.28
C PRO A 37 -22.93 -18.14 34.65
N ASP A 38 -22.27 -18.88 33.76
CA ASP A 38 -21.65 -20.14 34.16
C ASP A 38 -20.33 -19.80 34.86
N SER A 39 -20.29 -20.10 36.15
CA SER A 39 -19.10 -20.17 36.97
C SER A 39 -18.19 -21.25 36.43
N ASP A 40 -16.94 -20.94 36.07
CA ASP A 40 -15.84 -21.87 36.24
C ASP A 40 -14.47 -21.17 36.23
N ALA A 41 -13.71 -21.51 37.26
CA ALA A 41 -12.41 -20.99 37.61
C ALA A 41 -11.35 -21.33 36.55
N SER A 42 -11.01 -20.38 35.70
CA SER A 42 -9.81 -20.43 34.83
C SER A 42 -9.12 -19.07 34.66
N ALA A 43 -9.48 -18.10 35.49
CA ALA A 43 -8.99 -16.72 35.42
C ALA A 43 -7.66 -16.46 36.16
N ALA A 44 -6.79 -17.47 36.32
CA ALA A 44 -5.53 -17.34 37.08
C ALA A 44 -4.24 -17.55 36.26
N LEU A 45 -4.32 -17.68 34.93
CA LEU A 45 -3.14 -17.89 34.07
C LEU A 45 -3.16 -17.13 32.74
N SER A 46 -3.82 -15.97 32.72
CA SER A 46 -3.55 -14.97 31.68
C SER A 46 -2.67 -13.89 32.29
N GLY A 47 -1.36 -14.02 32.07
CA GLY A 47 -0.43 -12.93 32.28
C GLY A 47 -0.96 -11.68 31.59
N ALA A 48 -0.72 -10.52 32.21
CA ALA A 48 -1.10 -9.21 31.74
C ALA A 48 -0.45 -8.88 30.37
N GLY A 49 -0.92 -9.52 29.32
CA GLY A 49 -0.78 -9.04 27.96
C GLY A 49 -1.70 -7.84 27.85
N SER A 50 -1.12 -6.65 27.85
CA SER A 50 -1.81 -5.41 27.49
C SER A 50 -2.77 -5.71 26.34
N GLN A 51 -4.08 -5.58 26.58
CA GLN A 51 -5.04 -5.49 25.50
C GLN A 51 -4.54 -4.35 24.62
N ALA A 52 -3.95 -4.69 23.47
CA ALA A 52 -3.49 -3.70 22.53
C ALA A 52 -4.74 -2.96 22.07
N ASP A 53 -4.97 -1.77 22.63
CA ASP A 53 -6.00 -0.85 22.18
C ASP A 53 -5.93 -0.78 20.66
N TYR A 54 -6.94 -1.32 19.99
CA TYR A 54 -7.04 -1.25 18.54
C TYR A 54 -7.29 0.22 18.20
N GLU A 55 -6.23 1.02 18.09
CA GLU A 55 -6.36 2.39 17.64
C GLU A 55 -6.99 2.37 16.24
N PRO A 56 -8.20 2.92 16.06
CA PRO A 56 -8.85 2.91 14.77
C PRO A 56 -8.01 3.70 13.77
N VAL A 57 -7.88 3.19 12.55
CA VAL A 57 -7.12 3.82 11.46
C VAL A 57 -7.48 5.30 11.32
N LYS A 58 -6.61 6.18 11.83
CA LYS A 58 -6.88 7.62 11.93
C LYS A 58 -6.65 8.31 10.59
N MET A 59 -7.74 8.59 9.88
CA MET A 59 -7.74 9.30 8.60
C MET A 59 -8.29 10.71 8.77
N ARG A 60 -7.65 11.69 8.12
CA ARG A 60 -8.11 13.08 8.11
C ARG A 60 -9.30 13.25 7.17
N THR A 61 -10.45 13.57 7.75
CA THR A 61 -11.67 14.06 7.08
C THR A 61 -11.80 15.57 7.28
N TYR A 62 -12.75 16.19 6.58
CA TYR A 62 -12.98 17.64 6.62
C TYR A 62 -14.48 17.90 6.72
N LYS A 63 -14.88 19.02 7.35
CA LYS A 63 -16.28 19.47 7.36
C LYS A 63 -16.77 19.55 5.91
N PRO A 64 -17.88 18.88 5.55
CA PRO A 64 -18.34 18.76 4.17
C PRO A 64 -19.06 20.04 3.69
N ARG A 65 -18.35 21.17 3.71
CA ARG A 65 -18.89 22.48 3.25
C ARG A 65 -19.13 22.51 1.74
N THR A 66 -18.46 21.65 0.98
CA THR A 66 -18.66 21.50 -0.47
C THR A 66 -18.81 20.02 -0.82
N PRO A 67 -19.55 19.68 -1.89
CA PRO A 67 -19.76 18.29 -2.30
C PRO A 67 -18.43 17.57 -2.59
N GLY A 68 -17.43 18.29 -3.12
CA GLY A 68 -16.11 17.73 -3.40
C GLY A 68 -15.26 17.42 -2.16
N LEU A 69 -15.60 17.97 -0.98
CA LEU A 69 -14.92 17.69 0.29
C LEU A 69 -15.55 16.51 1.04
N ARG A 70 -16.82 16.17 0.79
CA ARG A 70 -17.56 15.13 1.52
C ARG A 70 -16.83 13.78 1.57
N HIS A 71 -16.25 13.37 0.44
CA HIS A 71 -15.55 12.08 0.31
C HIS A 71 -14.02 12.23 0.34
N LEU A 72 -13.51 13.35 0.82
CA LEU A 72 -12.08 13.56 0.92
C LEU A 72 -11.53 12.88 2.18
N LYS A 73 -10.66 11.88 2.00
CA LYS A 73 -9.90 11.25 3.09
C LYS A 73 -8.40 11.27 2.80
N ARG A 74 -7.59 11.65 3.80
CA ARG A 74 -6.12 11.63 3.72
C ARG A 74 -5.52 10.89 4.91
N PRO A 75 -4.42 10.12 4.73
CA PRO A 75 -3.67 9.60 5.87
C PRO A 75 -2.99 10.74 6.63
N ILE A 76 -3.04 10.70 7.96
CA ILE A 76 -2.37 11.67 8.83
C ILE A 76 -0.89 11.33 8.87
N ASN A 77 -0.04 12.28 8.49
CA ASN A 77 1.42 12.11 8.45
C ASN A 77 2.08 13.42 8.90
N ASP A 78 1.85 13.79 10.15
CA ASP A 78 2.25 15.12 10.66
C ASP A 78 3.76 15.23 10.94
N HIS A 79 4.44 14.09 11.07
CA HIS A 79 5.90 13.98 11.19
C HIS A 79 6.67 14.29 9.89
N LEU A 80 5.97 14.51 8.77
CA LEU A 80 6.61 14.82 7.50
C LEU A 80 7.19 16.24 7.50
N TRP A 81 8.37 16.36 6.91
CA TRP A 81 9.02 17.63 6.63
C TRP A 81 8.12 18.54 5.78
N LYS A 82 7.95 19.78 6.25
CA LYS A 82 7.08 20.79 5.61
C LYS A 82 7.81 21.64 4.57
N GLY A 83 9.14 21.62 4.55
CA GLY A 83 9.96 22.43 3.65
C GLY A 83 10.19 21.82 2.26
N ARG A 84 11.15 22.41 1.54
CA ARG A 84 11.58 21.93 0.21
C ARG A 84 12.50 20.71 0.32
N PRO A 85 12.58 19.86 -0.72
CA PRO A 85 13.56 18.77 -0.77
C PRO A 85 14.98 19.32 -0.93
N TYR A 86 15.98 18.47 -0.65
CA TYR A 86 17.38 18.77 -0.92
C TYR A 86 17.64 18.91 -2.42
N LEU A 87 17.79 20.15 -2.87
CA LEU A 87 17.78 20.52 -4.29
C LEU A 87 18.83 19.77 -5.15
N PRO A 88 20.09 19.56 -4.69
CA PRO A 88 21.11 18.84 -5.47
C PRO A 88 20.72 17.41 -5.84
N LEU A 89 19.91 16.72 -5.01
CA LEU A 89 19.41 15.37 -5.30
C LEU A 89 18.09 15.36 -6.09
N THR A 90 17.79 16.46 -6.80
CA THR A 90 16.56 16.57 -7.58
C THR A 90 16.77 17.18 -8.95
N PHE A 91 16.01 16.69 -9.93
CA PHE A 91 15.99 17.23 -11.29
C PHE A 91 14.54 17.36 -11.80
N PRO A 92 14.25 18.28 -12.75
CA PRO A 92 12.87 18.54 -13.17
C PRO A 92 12.24 17.37 -13.94
N LYS A 93 10.97 17.02 -13.63
CA LYS A 93 10.17 16.13 -14.48
C LYS A 93 9.47 16.94 -15.57
N LYS A 94 10.16 17.13 -16.69
CA LYS A 94 9.68 17.89 -17.86
C LYS A 94 9.52 17.01 -19.11
N GLY A 95 9.07 17.61 -20.21
CA GLY A 95 8.97 16.99 -21.53
C GLY A 95 7.61 16.37 -21.87
N HIS A 96 7.40 16.11 -23.16
CA HIS A 96 6.17 15.53 -23.73
C HIS A 96 5.88 14.11 -23.20
N GLY A 97 6.90 13.38 -22.74
CA GLY A 97 6.72 12.10 -22.06
C GLY A 97 5.86 12.18 -20.79
N LYS A 98 5.79 13.34 -20.10
CA LYS A 98 4.82 13.56 -19.01
C LYS A 98 3.37 13.47 -19.49
N GLY A 99 3.10 13.81 -20.75
CA GLY A 99 1.81 13.68 -21.42
C GLY A 99 1.50 12.28 -21.95
N GLY A 100 2.40 11.31 -21.80
CA GLY A 100 2.22 9.94 -22.31
C GLY A 100 2.56 9.78 -23.80
N ARG A 101 3.39 10.68 -24.35
CA ARG A 101 3.91 10.59 -25.71
C ARG A 101 5.26 9.87 -25.76
N ASN A 102 5.54 9.14 -26.86
CA ASN A 102 6.88 8.63 -27.17
C ASN A 102 7.76 9.70 -27.84
N ASN A 103 8.96 9.30 -28.27
CA ASN A 103 9.91 10.15 -29.01
C ASN A 103 9.37 10.67 -30.35
N GLN A 104 8.43 9.95 -30.99
CA GLN A 104 7.75 10.39 -32.22
C GLN A 104 6.63 11.42 -31.96
N GLY A 105 6.34 11.75 -30.70
CA GLY A 105 5.25 12.66 -30.34
C GLY A 105 3.86 12.01 -30.32
N VAL A 106 3.75 10.71 -30.61
CA VAL A 106 2.49 9.95 -30.61
C VAL A 106 2.12 9.52 -29.19
N ILE A 107 0.82 9.54 -28.85
CA ILE A 107 0.32 9.10 -27.55
C ILE A 107 0.40 7.57 -27.47
N THR A 108 1.36 7.04 -26.72
CA THR A 108 1.49 5.61 -26.44
C THR A 108 0.85 5.22 -25.11
N VAL A 109 0.81 6.16 -24.14
CA VAL A 109 0.17 5.96 -22.83
C VAL A 109 -1.01 6.90 -22.68
N ARG A 110 -2.22 6.35 -22.85
CA ARG A 110 -3.47 7.09 -22.67
C ARG A 110 -3.63 7.62 -21.24
N HIS A 111 -4.50 8.62 -21.10
CA HIS A 111 -4.93 9.20 -19.81
C HIS A 111 -3.84 9.93 -19.01
N ARG A 112 -2.75 10.38 -19.63
CA ARG A 112 -1.67 11.17 -18.98
C ARG A 112 -1.64 12.62 -19.48
N GLY A 113 -1.27 13.55 -18.62
CA GLY A 113 -1.09 14.97 -18.95
C GLY A 113 -1.80 15.95 -18.01
N GLY A 114 -1.35 17.21 -18.02
CA GLY A 114 -1.98 18.32 -17.29
C GLY A 114 -1.86 18.31 -15.76
N GLY A 115 -1.01 17.46 -15.17
CA GLY A 115 -0.76 17.48 -13.71
C GLY A 115 0.23 18.55 -13.27
N HIS A 116 0.34 18.74 -11.95
CA HIS A 116 1.24 19.72 -11.33
C HIS A 116 2.71 19.51 -11.74
N LYS A 117 3.51 20.59 -11.76
CA LYS A 117 4.96 20.55 -11.98
C LYS A 117 5.64 19.74 -10.88
N ARG A 118 6.61 18.90 -11.22
CA ARG A 118 7.30 18.01 -10.26
C ARG A 118 8.81 18.00 -10.50
N ARG A 119 9.54 17.61 -9.47
CA ARG A 119 10.97 17.26 -9.56
C ARG A 119 11.10 15.77 -9.23
N ILE A 120 11.92 15.04 -9.95
CA ILE A 120 12.31 13.68 -9.56
C ILE A 120 13.32 13.79 -8.42
N ARG A 121 13.20 12.94 -7.41
CA ARG A 121 14.22 12.75 -6.38
C ARG A 121 15.05 11.54 -6.75
N THR A 122 16.36 11.71 -6.80
CA THR A 122 17.34 10.65 -7.00
C THR A 122 17.43 9.85 -5.70
N VAL A 123 16.72 8.72 -5.65
CA VAL A 123 16.68 7.82 -4.51
C VAL A 123 17.70 6.72 -4.74
N ASP A 124 18.52 6.45 -3.73
CA ASP A 124 19.47 5.35 -3.70
C ASP A 124 18.72 4.04 -3.42
N PHE A 125 18.61 3.21 -4.45
CA PHE A 125 18.05 1.86 -4.36
C PHE A 125 19.14 0.79 -4.22
N GLU A 126 20.42 1.15 -4.27
CA GLU A 126 21.53 0.22 -4.23
C GLU A 126 22.16 0.14 -2.85
N ARG A 127 22.29 1.28 -2.15
CA ARG A 127 22.83 1.37 -0.79
C ARG A 127 24.21 0.73 -0.64
N TRP A 128 25.13 1.03 -1.55
CA TRP A 128 26.51 0.53 -1.47
C TRP A 128 27.34 1.18 -0.36
N ALA A 129 27.07 2.44 -0.01
CA ALA A 129 27.86 3.15 0.98
C ALA A 129 27.71 2.49 2.38
N PRO A 130 28.82 2.03 3.01
CA PRO A 130 28.78 1.39 4.31
C PRO A 130 28.77 2.44 5.44
N GLY A 131 28.52 1.94 6.65
CA GLY A 131 28.58 2.70 7.90
C GLY A 131 27.27 3.39 8.30
N PRO A 132 27.28 4.10 9.44
CA PRO A 132 26.10 4.76 9.99
C PRO A 132 25.65 5.96 9.16
N HIS A 133 24.36 5.98 8.86
CA HIS A 133 23.68 7.10 8.22
C HIS A 133 22.58 7.62 9.15
N LEU A 134 22.65 8.90 9.50
CA LEU A 134 21.65 9.59 10.30
C LEU A 134 20.45 9.95 9.42
N VAL A 135 19.23 9.63 9.86
CA VAL A 135 18.01 10.10 9.23
C VAL A 135 17.77 11.55 9.66
N GLU A 136 18.04 12.52 8.78
CA GLU A 136 17.80 13.93 9.09
C GLU A 136 16.31 14.23 9.17
N ARG A 137 15.54 13.74 8.18
CA ARG A 137 14.11 14.03 8.04
C ARG A 137 13.43 13.10 7.07
N ILE A 138 12.11 13.02 7.19
CA ILE A 138 11.24 12.25 6.30
C ILE A 138 10.43 13.21 5.45
N GLU A 139 10.48 13.05 4.14
CA GLU A 139 9.87 13.94 3.17
C GLU A 139 8.78 13.24 2.35
N TYR A 140 7.79 14.04 1.93
CA TYR A 140 6.83 13.64 0.92
C TYR A 140 7.47 13.64 -0.48
N ASP A 141 7.28 12.57 -1.25
CA ASP A 141 7.60 12.57 -2.68
C ASP A 141 6.34 12.50 -3.57
N PRO A 142 6.09 13.49 -4.44
CA PRO A 142 5.00 13.44 -5.41
C PRO A 142 5.18 12.38 -6.53
N GLY A 143 6.39 11.83 -6.71
CA GLY A 143 6.72 10.82 -7.72
C GLY A 143 6.40 9.38 -7.33
N ARG A 144 6.12 9.10 -6.05
CA ARG A 144 5.91 7.74 -5.52
C ARG A 144 4.80 7.74 -4.44
N SER A 145 4.45 6.54 -3.96
CA SER A 145 3.44 6.38 -2.91
C SER A 145 4.04 6.40 -1.50
N ALA A 146 5.18 5.74 -1.30
CA ALA A 146 5.92 5.70 -0.03
C ALA A 146 6.60 7.05 0.26
N HIS A 147 6.96 7.30 1.51
CA HIS A 147 7.78 8.46 1.89
C HIS A 147 9.26 8.18 1.64
N ILE A 148 10.07 9.23 1.64
CA ILE A 148 11.53 9.12 1.56
C ILE A 148 12.19 9.70 2.79
N ALA A 149 13.30 9.10 3.20
CA ALA A 149 14.16 9.62 4.24
C ALA A 149 15.38 10.29 3.58
N LEU A 150 15.71 11.49 4.02
CA LEU A 150 16.99 12.11 3.72
C LEU A 150 17.99 11.63 4.77
N LEU A 151 19.03 10.96 4.30
CA LEU A 151 20.13 10.47 5.12
C LEU A 151 21.34 11.37 5.01
N THR A 152 22.10 11.44 6.10
CA THR A 152 23.45 12.03 6.13
C THR A 152 24.42 10.99 6.66
N ARG A 153 25.43 10.67 5.85
CA ARG A 153 26.46 9.70 6.24
C ARG A 153 27.37 10.33 7.29
N LYS A 154 27.46 9.73 8.48
CA LYS A 154 28.24 10.31 9.60
C LYS A 154 29.73 10.51 9.27
N ALA A 155 30.33 9.57 8.52
CA ALA A 155 31.75 9.62 8.18
C ALA A 155 32.15 10.68 7.13
N THR A 156 31.22 11.08 6.23
CA THR A 156 31.58 11.95 5.08
C THR A 156 30.70 13.17 4.91
N GLY A 157 29.59 13.27 5.67
CA GLY A 157 28.58 14.31 5.50
C GLY A 157 27.75 14.20 4.20
N LYS A 158 28.04 13.25 3.31
CA LYS A 158 27.29 13.07 2.06
C LYS A 158 25.84 12.71 2.35
N LYS A 159 24.92 13.37 1.62
CA LYS A 159 23.48 13.16 1.74
C LYS A 159 22.94 12.25 0.66
N SER A 160 21.98 11.40 1.00
CA SER A 160 21.30 10.53 0.04
C SER A 160 19.83 10.36 0.41
N TYR A 161 18.97 10.10 -0.58
CA TYR A 161 17.58 9.73 -0.31
C TYR A 161 17.42 8.21 -0.33
N ILE A 162 16.68 7.66 0.63
CA ILE A 162 16.21 6.28 0.59
C ILE A 162 14.68 6.23 0.72
N VAL A 163 14.06 5.10 0.40
CA VAL A 163 12.66 4.86 0.78
C VAL A 163 12.58 4.69 2.28
N ALA A 164 11.70 5.45 2.94
CA ALA A 164 11.53 5.37 4.39
C ALA A 164 10.78 4.07 4.75
N ALA A 165 11.24 3.43 5.83
CA ALA A 165 10.52 2.31 6.45
C ALA A 165 9.33 2.83 7.26
N GLU A 166 8.36 1.96 7.52
CA GLU A 166 7.34 2.19 8.53
C GLU A 166 7.99 2.33 9.92
N GLY A 167 7.49 3.28 10.71
CA GLY A 167 8.03 3.59 12.04
C GLY A 167 9.34 4.39 12.06
N MET A 168 10.04 4.54 10.93
CA MET A 168 11.26 5.37 10.84
C MET A 168 10.94 6.82 11.19
N ARG A 169 11.83 7.50 11.92
CA ARG A 169 11.72 8.93 12.29
C ARG A 169 13.04 9.66 12.11
N ALA A 170 12.98 11.00 12.17
CA ALA A 170 14.19 11.82 12.22
C ALA A 170 14.97 11.50 13.51
N GLY A 171 16.30 11.40 13.41
CA GLY A 171 17.17 10.99 14.50
C GLY A 171 17.58 9.51 14.46
N ASP A 172 16.81 8.65 13.78
CA ASP A 172 17.16 7.24 13.63
C ASP A 172 18.51 7.08 12.89
N VAL A 173 19.29 6.06 13.25
CA VAL A 173 20.54 5.71 12.57
C VAL A 173 20.36 4.41 11.81
N VAL A 174 20.58 4.43 10.51
CA VAL A 174 20.47 3.26 9.63
C VAL A 174 21.82 2.89 9.04
N HIS A 175 22.03 1.61 8.81
CA HIS A 175 23.25 1.05 8.25
C HIS A 175 22.97 0.35 6.92
N SER A 176 24.02 0.21 6.12
CA SER A 176 24.04 -0.71 4.98
C SER A 176 25.19 -1.68 5.15
N TYR A 177 24.88 -2.97 5.21
CA TYR A 177 25.83 -4.08 5.33
C TYR A 177 26.04 -4.78 3.98
N ARG A 178 25.73 -4.10 2.87
CA ARG A 178 25.84 -4.67 1.52
C ARG A 178 27.27 -4.97 1.10
N GLN A 179 28.23 -4.12 1.49
CA GLN A 179 29.65 -4.33 1.19
C GLN A 179 30.31 -5.37 2.11
N GLY A 180 29.66 -5.70 3.23
CA GLY A 180 30.21 -6.59 4.25
C GLY A 180 29.92 -6.06 5.66
N ILE A 181 30.30 -6.88 6.63
CA ILE A 181 30.21 -6.58 8.06
C ILE A 181 31.45 -5.76 8.44
N PRO A 182 31.31 -4.61 9.13
CA PRO A 182 32.47 -3.84 9.59
C PRO A 182 33.27 -4.63 10.63
N LYS A 183 34.60 -4.43 10.67
CA LYS A 183 35.52 -5.14 11.57
C LYS A 183 35.11 -5.00 13.04
N ASP A 184 34.77 -3.79 13.48
CA ASP A 184 34.31 -3.52 14.85
C ASP A 184 33.13 -4.42 15.27
N LEU A 185 32.22 -4.69 14.33
CA LEU A 185 31.07 -5.56 14.58
C LEU A 185 31.48 -7.04 14.63
N LEU A 186 32.45 -7.45 13.81
CA LEU A 186 33.03 -8.80 13.81
C LEU A 186 33.83 -9.07 15.09
N ASP A 187 34.61 -8.10 15.55
CA ASP A 187 35.39 -8.19 16.79
C ASP A 187 34.47 -8.31 18.01
N SER A 188 33.33 -7.58 18.01
CA SER A 188 32.29 -7.71 19.03
C SER A 188 31.58 -9.07 19.06
N MET A 189 31.85 -9.94 18.08
CA MET A 189 31.34 -11.32 18.01
C MET A 189 32.44 -12.36 18.28
N GLY A 190 33.68 -11.94 18.55
CA GLY A 190 34.80 -12.86 18.77
C GLY A 190 35.35 -13.51 17.49
N GLY A 191 35.17 -12.86 16.33
CA GLY A 191 35.77 -13.30 15.06
C GLY A 191 35.00 -14.39 14.29
N VAL A 192 34.01 -15.04 14.91
CA VAL A 192 33.16 -16.04 14.24
C VAL A 192 31.80 -15.42 13.89
N ILE A 193 31.32 -15.66 12.67
CA ILE A 193 30.01 -15.16 12.21
C ILE A 193 28.93 -16.13 12.69
N ASP A 194 28.33 -15.83 13.85
CA ASP A 194 27.09 -16.47 14.27
C ASP A 194 25.89 -15.76 13.61
N PRO A 195 25.06 -16.46 12.79
CA PRO A 195 23.86 -15.88 12.18
C PRO A 195 22.86 -15.32 13.22
N GLY A 196 22.77 -15.90 14.41
CA GLY A 196 21.86 -15.45 15.46
C GLY A 196 22.27 -14.10 16.04
N VAL A 197 23.53 -13.99 16.49
CA VAL A 197 24.08 -12.74 17.02
C VAL A 197 24.12 -11.65 15.92
N LEU A 198 24.51 -12.00 14.70
CA LEU A 198 24.50 -11.08 13.57
C LEU A 198 23.10 -10.51 13.32
N ALA A 199 22.08 -11.37 13.29
CA ALA A 199 20.70 -10.93 13.11
C ALA A 199 20.26 -9.99 14.24
N SER A 200 20.55 -10.29 15.50
CA SER A 200 20.13 -9.44 16.63
C SER A 200 20.67 -8.00 16.53
N LYS A 201 21.93 -7.84 16.11
CA LYS A 201 22.61 -6.54 16.01
C LYS A 201 22.29 -5.81 14.70
N THR A 202 22.07 -6.54 13.60
CA THR A 202 21.94 -5.94 12.26
C THR A 202 20.52 -5.84 11.77
N ALA A 203 19.61 -6.72 12.23
CA ALA A 203 18.28 -6.89 11.67
C ALA A 203 17.27 -5.84 12.14
N TRP A 204 17.68 -4.58 12.17
CA TRP A 204 16.83 -3.46 12.57
C TRP A 204 16.14 -2.81 11.38
N ARG A 205 14.96 -2.23 11.64
CA ARG A 205 14.16 -1.54 10.63
C ARG A 205 14.99 -0.47 9.91
N GLY A 206 14.88 -0.43 8.58
CA GLY A 206 15.61 0.53 7.77
C GLY A 206 17.06 0.18 7.48
N ASN A 207 17.66 -0.84 8.10
CA ASN A 207 18.96 -1.35 7.69
C ASN A 207 18.86 -2.12 6.37
N CYS A 208 19.87 -1.99 5.53
CA CYS A 208 19.99 -2.74 4.28
C CYS A 208 21.02 -3.86 4.42
N LEU A 209 20.64 -5.07 4.04
CA LEU A 209 21.49 -6.25 4.10
C LEU A 209 21.36 -7.06 2.81
N PRO A 210 22.36 -7.90 2.49
CA PRO A 210 22.18 -8.96 1.52
C PRO A 210 21.23 -10.05 2.06
N MET A 211 20.50 -10.72 1.18
CA MET A 211 19.46 -11.69 1.57
C MET A 211 19.95 -12.85 2.43
N HIS A 212 21.19 -13.31 2.25
CA HIS A 212 21.74 -14.41 3.04
C HIS A 212 21.90 -14.07 4.53
N MET A 213 22.08 -12.78 4.88
CA MET A 213 22.22 -12.35 6.29
C MET A 213 20.88 -12.20 7.02
N ILE A 214 19.78 -11.99 6.30
CA ILE A 214 18.48 -11.67 6.92
C ILE A 214 17.81 -12.94 7.42
N PRO A 215 17.35 -13.05 8.68
CA PRO A 215 16.74 -14.28 9.17
C PRO A 215 15.43 -14.62 8.44
N VAL A 216 15.16 -15.92 8.32
CA VAL A 216 13.91 -16.44 7.73
C VAL A 216 12.71 -15.93 8.53
N GLY A 217 11.58 -15.65 7.86
CA GLY A 217 10.37 -15.09 8.46
C GLY A 217 10.37 -13.56 8.58
N THR A 218 11.51 -12.90 8.37
CA THR A 218 11.60 -11.43 8.47
C THR A 218 10.87 -10.74 7.32
N ASN A 219 10.18 -9.65 7.65
CA ASN A 219 9.58 -8.75 6.66
C ASN A 219 10.65 -7.78 6.12
N VAL A 220 10.76 -7.72 4.80
CA VAL A 220 11.70 -6.88 4.07
C VAL A 220 11.00 -6.11 2.95
N PHE A 221 11.45 -4.91 2.66
CA PHE A 221 11.03 -4.10 1.52
C PHE A 221 12.25 -3.70 0.68
N ASN A 222 12.03 -3.12 -0.50
CA ASN A 222 13.12 -2.80 -1.44
C ASN A 222 14.00 -4.02 -1.79
N VAL A 223 13.37 -5.11 -2.24
CA VAL A 223 14.07 -6.34 -2.58
C VAL A 223 14.70 -6.26 -3.98
N GLY A 224 16.00 -6.52 -4.09
CA GLY A 224 16.74 -6.68 -5.34
C GLY A 224 16.43 -8.02 -6.03
N SER A 225 16.81 -8.15 -7.30
CA SER A 225 16.71 -9.43 -8.03
C SER A 225 18.07 -10.08 -8.24
N GLN A 226 19.09 -9.27 -8.55
CA GLN A 226 20.47 -9.67 -8.84
C GLN A 226 21.40 -9.21 -7.72
N ALA A 227 22.56 -9.84 -7.58
CA ALA A 227 23.56 -9.54 -6.54
C ALA A 227 23.97 -8.06 -6.51
N LYS A 228 24.40 -7.51 -7.64
CA LYS A 228 24.87 -6.11 -7.74
C LYS A 228 23.78 -5.10 -8.15
N GLY A 229 22.58 -5.57 -8.49
CA GLY A 229 21.48 -4.71 -8.90
C GLY A 229 20.82 -3.98 -7.73
N GLY A 230 20.19 -2.84 -7.99
CA GLY A 230 19.39 -2.13 -6.99
C GLY A 230 18.05 -2.81 -6.68
N ALA A 231 17.34 -2.26 -5.69
CA ALA A 231 16.02 -2.71 -5.29
C ALA A 231 14.96 -2.53 -6.40
N VAL A 232 14.18 -3.58 -6.66
CA VAL A 232 13.14 -3.61 -7.71
C VAL A 232 11.75 -3.87 -7.12
N PHE A 233 11.64 -4.84 -6.21
CA PHE A 233 10.37 -5.29 -5.64
C PHE A 233 10.03 -4.57 -4.33
N CYS A 234 8.73 -4.55 -4.00
CA CYS A 234 8.19 -4.03 -2.75
C CYS A 234 8.71 -2.62 -2.38
N ARG A 235 8.61 -1.68 -3.35
CA ARG A 235 8.99 -0.26 -3.18
C ARG A 235 7.81 0.67 -2.92
N SER A 236 6.59 0.15 -3.09
CA SER A 236 5.35 0.93 -2.96
C SER A 236 4.98 1.06 -1.48
N ALA A 237 4.22 2.09 -1.14
CA ALA A 237 3.71 2.31 0.21
C ALA A 237 3.02 1.06 0.79
N GLY A 238 3.38 0.68 2.02
CA GLY A 238 2.82 -0.46 2.74
C GLY A 238 3.16 -1.84 2.17
N THR A 239 4.04 -1.92 1.16
CA THR A 239 4.43 -3.22 0.59
C THR A 239 5.65 -3.79 1.29
N TYR A 240 5.66 -5.11 1.42
CA TYR A 240 6.77 -5.88 1.96
C TYR A 240 6.84 -7.24 1.25
N ALA A 241 7.90 -7.98 1.54
CA ALA A 241 8.14 -9.36 1.18
C ALA A 241 8.61 -10.10 2.42
N THR A 242 8.40 -11.41 2.46
CA THR A 242 8.84 -12.23 3.59
C THR A 242 9.88 -13.23 3.08
N VAL A 243 10.98 -13.37 3.80
CA VAL A 243 11.99 -14.40 3.51
C VAL A 243 11.41 -15.75 3.94
N ILE A 244 11.22 -16.68 3.00
CA ILE A 244 10.56 -17.97 3.29
C ILE A 244 11.58 -19.04 3.62
N SER A 245 12.57 -19.20 2.76
CA SER A 245 13.59 -20.21 2.94
C SER A 245 14.88 -19.77 2.30
N LYS A 246 15.95 -20.32 2.84
CA LYS A 246 17.30 -20.22 2.34
C LYS A 246 17.80 -21.64 2.18
N GLU A 247 18.59 -21.86 1.14
CA GLU A 247 19.31 -23.11 0.94
C GLU A 247 20.53 -23.08 1.89
N GLU A 248 20.33 -23.56 3.12
CA GLU A 248 21.33 -23.62 4.19
C GLU A 248 21.63 -25.07 4.55
N GLU A 249 22.90 -25.38 4.79
CA GLU A 249 23.36 -26.66 5.33
C GLU A 249 23.76 -26.48 6.80
N THR A 250 23.46 -27.48 7.62
CA THR A 250 23.82 -27.49 9.04
C THR A 250 25.25 -28.01 9.17
N ARG A 251 26.15 -27.21 9.75
CA ARG A 251 27.48 -27.68 10.16
C ARG A 251 27.37 -28.59 11.38
N GLU A 252 28.44 -29.32 11.66
CA GLU A 252 28.58 -30.20 12.85
C GLU A 252 28.29 -29.46 14.16
N ASP A 253 28.63 -28.16 14.23
CA ASP A 253 28.37 -27.28 15.38
C ASP A 253 26.88 -26.85 15.52
N GLY A 254 25.98 -27.33 14.66
CA GLY A 254 24.58 -26.89 14.59
C GLY A 254 24.37 -25.52 13.93
N SER A 255 25.44 -24.83 13.54
CA SER A 255 25.38 -23.54 12.84
C SER A 255 24.94 -23.71 11.39
N LYS A 256 24.01 -22.86 10.92
CA LYS A 256 23.50 -22.90 9.54
C LYS A 256 24.34 -22.04 8.63
N VAL A 257 24.83 -22.60 7.53
CA VAL A 257 25.61 -21.88 6.53
C VAL A 257 24.88 -21.89 5.20
N VAL A 258 24.79 -20.73 4.56
CA VAL A 258 24.09 -20.55 3.28
C VAL A 258 24.95 -21.10 2.14
N THR A 259 24.68 -22.32 1.70
CA THR A 259 25.36 -22.97 0.57
C THR A 259 24.77 -22.55 -0.78
N GLY A 260 23.45 -22.31 -0.83
CA GLY A 260 22.76 -22.01 -2.08
C GLY A 260 23.03 -20.62 -2.67
N ARG A 261 22.88 -20.51 -3.99
CA ARG A 261 23.03 -19.23 -4.73
C ARG A 261 21.79 -18.34 -4.64
N PHE A 262 20.67 -18.89 -4.20
CA PHE A 262 19.38 -18.22 -4.17
C PHE A 262 18.71 -18.31 -2.81
N VAL A 263 17.87 -17.31 -2.54
CA VAL A 263 16.99 -17.22 -1.38
C VAL A 263 15.56 -17.12 -1.91
N VAL A 264 14.64 -17.83 -1.26
CA VAL A 264 13.24 -17.88 -1.64
C VAL A 264 12.46 -16.83 -0.84
N VAL A 265 11.78 -15.94 -1.55
CA VAL A 265 11.01 -14.83 -0.96
C VAL A 265 9.56 -14.84 -1.44
N ARG A 266 8.63 -14.53 -0.52
CA ARG A 266 7.22 -14.24 -0.84
C ARG A 266 7.09 -12.76 -1.13
N LEU A 267 6.71 -12.41 -2.36
CA LEU A 267 6.43 -11.02 -2.72
C LEU A 267 5.04 -10.57 -2.24
N GLN A 268 4.77 -9.26 -2.25
CA GLN A 268 3.45 -8.68 -1.96
C GLN A 268 2.29 -9.29 -2.79
N SER A 269 2.57 -9.83 -3.98
CA SER A 269 1.57 -10.49 -4.82
C SER A 269 1.16 -11.89 -4.33
N GLY A 270 1.85 -12.43 -3.32
CA GLY A 270 1.77 -13.83 -2.90
C GLY A 270 2.59 -14.79 -3.76
N GLU A 271 3.31 -14.30 -4.79
CA GLU A 271 4.23 -15.11 -5.58
C GLU A 271 5.48 -15.45 -4.77
N ILE A 272 5.85 -16.73 -4.76
CA ILE A 272 7.07 -17.22 -4.12
C ILE A 272 8.12 -17.41 -5.20
N ARG A 273 9.26 -16.75 -5.07
CA ARG A 273 10.31 -16.75 -6.09
C ARG A 273 11.71 -16.81 -5.50
N ARG A 274 12.63 -17.31 -6.30
CA ARG A 274 14.08 -17.25 -6.08
C ARG A 274 14.61 -15.85 -6.39
N VAL A 275 15.49 -15.37 -5.54
CA VAL A 275 16.25 -14.13 -5.63
C VAL A 275 17.71 -14.47 -5.30
N SER A 276 18.69 -13.77 -5.87
CA SER A 276 20.11 -14.03 -5.57
C SER A 276 20.42 -13.84 -4.07
N LYS A 277 21.32 -14.67 -3.52
CA LYS A 277 21.78 -14.60 -2.13
C LYS A 277 22.35 -13.24 -1.71
N ASP A 278 22.98 -12.54 -2.67
CA ASP A 278 23.64 -11.25 -2.45
C ASP A 278 22.76 -10.06 -2.85
N ALA A 279 21.51 -10.31 -3.25
CA ALA A 279 20.58 -9.24 -3.56
C ALA A 279 20.29 -8.41 -2.30
N CYS A 280 20.15 -7.10 -2.47
CA CYS A 280 19.85 -6.21 -1.35
C CYS A 280 18.39 -6.35 -0.88
N ALA A 281 18.17 -6.21 0.42
CA ALA A 281 16.86 -5.98 1.03
C ALA A 281 16.99 -4.99 2.19
N THR A 282 15.95 -4.20 2.41
CA THR A 282 15.84 -3.34 3.60
C THR A 282 14.83 -3.96 4.56
N ILE A 283 15.17 -4.04 5.85
CA ILE A 283 14.30 -4.67 6.85
C ILE A 283 13.12 -3.75 7.20
N GLY A 284 11.94 -4.35 7.31
CA GLY A 284 10.69 -3.70 7.68
C GLY A 284 9.68 -3.68 6.54
N VAL A 285 8.75 -2.73 6.65
CA VAL A 285 7.68 -2.46 5.65
C VAL A 285 7.91 -1.08 5.05
N ALA A 286 7.57 -0.88 3.78
CA ALA A 286 7.63 0.44 3.18
C ALA A 286 6.63 1.41 3.84
N SER A 287 7.06 2.63 4.13
CA SER A 287 6.25 3.67 4.79
C SER A 287 4.92 3.99 4.10
N ASN A 288 4.05 4.73 4.81
CA ASN A 288 2.74 5.20 4.33
C ASN A 288 1.72 4.06 4.08
N VAL A 289 1.61 3.09 5.01
CA VAL A 289 0.71 1.94 4.88
C VAL A 289 -0.73 2.34 4.55
N MET A 290 -1.21 3.46 5.11
CA MET A 290 -2.58 3.95 4.90
C MET A 290 -2.82 4.63 3.54
N HIS A 291 -1.88 4.54 2.61
CA HIS A 291 -1.98 5.17 1.29
C HIS A 291 -3.19 4.69 0.47
N HIS A 292 -3.53 3.40 0.52
CA HIS A 292 -4.64 2.82 -0.27
C HIS A 292 -6.01 3.23 0.26
N TYR A 293 -6.14 3.59 1.54
CA TYR A 293 -7.39 4.08 2.11
C TYR A 293 -7.72 5.54 1.74
N ARG A 294 -6.81 6.26 1.07
CA ARG A 294 -7.04 7.65 0.69
C ARG A 294 -8.16 7.79 -0.34
N GLN A 295 -8.95 8.84 -0.22
CA GLN A 295 -10.00 9.19 -1.18
C GLN A 295 -9.76 10.58 -1.77
N LEU A 296 -9.85 10.70 -3.10
CA LEU A 296 -9.55 11.96 -3.78
C LEU A 296 -10.66 13.02 -3.64
N GLY A 297 -11.90 12.60 -3.41
CA GLY A 297 -13.09 13.44 -3.24
C GLY A 297 -13.66 14.02 -4.54
N LYS A 298 -12.82 14.57 -5.43
CA LYS A 298 -13.25 15.25 -6.66
C LYS A 298 -12.38 14.93 -7.89
N ALA A 299 -12.96 15.06 -9.08
CA ALA A 299 -12.27 14.83 -10.36
C ALA A 299 -11.03 15.73 -10.55
N GLY A 300 -11.11 17.01 -10.15
CA GLY A 300 -10.00 17.96 -10.27
C GLY A 300 -8.71 17.50 -9.58
N ARG A 301 -8.81 16.76 -8.46
CA ARG A 301 -7.62 16.23 -7.80
C ARG A 301 -6.92 15.14 -8.62
N LYS A 302 -7.69 14.32 -9.35
CA LYS A 302 -7.15 13.33 -10.29
C LYS A 302 -6.37 14.03 -11.42
N ARG A 303 -6.86 15.19 -11.89
CA ARG A 303 -6.16 16.02 -12.89
C ARG A 303 -4.80 16.50 -12.36
N TRP A 304 -4.73 17.03 -11.14
CA TRP A 304 -3.48 17.45 -10.50
C TRP A 304 -2.44 16.32 -10.39
N LEU A 305 -2.90 15.07 -10.30
CA LEU A 305 -2.05 13.88 -10.28
C LEU A 305 -1.53 13.45 -11.66
N ASN A 306 -1.72 14.26 -12.70
CA ASN A 306 -1.34 13.99 -14.09
C ASN A 306 -2.13 12.82 -14.71
N ILE A 307 -3.41 12.71 -14.34
CA ILE A 307 -4.33 11.69 -14.84
C ILE A 307 -5.51 12.39 -15.53
N ARG A 308 -5.67 12.15 -16.83
CA ARG A 308 -6.79 12.63 -17.66
C ARG A 308 -8.01 11.70 -17.54
N PRO A 309 -9.20 12.14 -17.98
CA PRO A 309 -10.38 11.28 -18.03
C PRO A 309 -10.15 10.01 -18.84
N THR A 310 -10.86 8.94 -18.48
CA THR A 310 -10.88 7.68 -19.23
C THR A 310 -12.26 7.52 -19.85
N VAL A 311 -12.32 7.59 -21.18
CA VAL A 311 -13.55 7.34 -21.93
C VAL A 311 -13.73 5.81 -22.04
N ARG A 312 -14.96 5.34 -21.78
CA ARG A 312 -15.30 3.91 -21.87
C ARG A 312 -15.51 3.51 -23.33
N GLY A 313 -15.15 2.28 -23.70
CA GLY A 313 -15.36 1.77 -25.06
C GLY A 313 -16.84 1.78 -25.50
N LEU A 314 -17.77 1.53 -24.56
CA LEU A 314 -19.22 1.60 -24.81
C LEU A 314 -19.74 3.00 -25.18
N ALA A 315 -18.94 4.05 -24.94
CA ALA A 315 -19.31 5.43 -25.27
C ALA A 315 -18.65 5.90 -26.58
N MET A 316 -17.98 4.99 -27.30
CA MET A 316 -17.27 5.26 -28.54
C MET A 316 -18.05 4.71 -29.74
N ASN A 317 -17.62 5.07 -30.94
CA ASN A 317 -18.14 4.48 -32.18
C ASN A 317 -17.51 3.10 -32.45
N ALA A 318 -18.15 2.30 -33.31
CA ALA A 318 -17.68 0.96 -33.67
C ALA A 318 -16.26 0.95 -34.25
N PHE A 319 -15.85 2.02 -34.93
CA PHE A 319 -14.50 2.19 -35.48
C PHE A 319 -13.42 2.34 -34.39
N GLU A 320 -13.73 3.04 -33.29
CA GLU A 320 -12.72 3.42 -32.29
C GLU A 320 -12.47 2.35 -31.23
N HIS A 321 -13.49 1.53 -30.93
CA HIS A 321 -13.40 0.49 -29.92
C HIS A 321 -14.28 -0.71 -30.29
N PRO A 322 -13.85 -1.96 -30.01
CA PRO A 322 -14.67 -3.15 -30.19
C PRO A 322 -15.98 -3.21 -29.39
N HIS A 323 -16.23 -2.21 -28.53
CA HIS A 323 -17.45 -2.11 -27.71
C HIS A 323 -18.32 -0.92 -28.12
N GLY A 324 -17.88 -0.16 -29.11
CA GLY A 324 -18.58 1.02 -29.59
C GLY A 324 -19.70 0.66 -30.58
N GLY A 325 -20.58 1.63 -30.82
CA GLY A 325 -21.72 1.49 -31.72
C GLY A 325 -22.96 0.85 -31.08
N GLY A 326 -23.93 0.53 -31.93
CA GLY A 326 -25.27 0.11 -31.53
C GLY A 326 -26.19 1.28 -31.16
N ARG A 327 -27.50 1.06 -31.20
CA ARG A 327 -28.49 2.04 -30.72
C ARG A 327 -28.63 1.90 -29.21
N GLY A 328 -28.60 3.03 -28.50
CA GLY A 328 -28.68 3.05 -27.02
C GLY A 328 -27.43 2.46 -26.33
N LYS A 329 -27.55 2.17 -25.03
CA LYS A 329 -26.44 1.62 -24.23
C LYS A 329 -26.39 0.10 -24.38
N SER A 330 -25.69 -0.39 -25.39
CA SER A 330 -25.49 -1.82 -25.63
C SER A 330 -24.03 -2.24 -25.45
N LYS A 331 -23.81 -3.51 -25.09
CA LYS A 331 -22.47 -4.15 -25.08
C LYS A 331 -22.17 -4.90 -26.39
N GLY A 332 -23.12 -4.93 -27.32
CA GLY A 332 -22.98 -5.59 -28.62
C GLY A 332 -22.67 -7.09 -28.53
N ASN A 333 -23.08 -7.75 -27.43
CA ASN A 333 -22.75 -9.15 -27.11
C ASN A 333 -21.26 -9.51 -27.28
N ARG A 334 -20.35 -8.54 -27.11
CA ARG A 334 -18.91 -8.73 -27.33
C ARG A 334 -18.21 -8.99 -26.00
N ILE A 335 -17.26 -9.92 -25.99
CA ILE A 335 -16.39 -10.15 -24.83
C ILE A 335 -15.63 -8.87 -24.43
N PRO A 336 -15.39 -8.63 -23.13
CA PRO A 336 -14.65 -7.43 -22.70
C PRO A 336 -13.19 -7.41 -23.22
N THR A 337 -12.86 -6.51 -24.14
CA THR A 337 -11.52 -6.35 -24.72
C THR A 337 -10.97 -4.93 -24.52
N SER A 338 -9.66 -4.77 -24.72
CA SER A 338 -8.99 -3.48 -24.89
C SER A 338 -9.35 -2.86 -26.25
N PRO A 339 -9.01 -1.58 -26.51
CA PRO A 339 -9.19 -0.97 -27.84
C PRO A 339 -8.47 -1.74 -28.95
N TRP A 340 -7.39 -2.45 -28.60
CA TRP A 340 -6.59 -3.26 -29.53
C TRP A 340 -6.96 -4.75 -29.49
N GLY A 341 -8.19 -5.09 -29.06
CA GLY A 341 -8.72 -6.46 -29.10
C GLY A 341 -8.19 -7.41 -28.02
N THR A 342 -7.28 -6.98 -27.14
CA THR A 342 -6.75 -7.85 -26.07
C THR A 342 -7.84 -8.15 -25.02
N PRO A 343 -8.11 -9.42 -24.66
CA PRO A 343 -9.11 -9.74 -23.64
C PRO A 343 -8.78 -9.12 -22.28
N SER A 344 -9.77 -8.45 -21.66
CA SER A 344 -9.63 -7.68 -20.41
C SER A 344 -10.17 -8.40 -19.17
N LYS A 345 -10.88 -9.52 -19.37
CA LYS A 345 -11.42 -10.40 -18.32
C LYS A 345 -11.18 -11.87 -18.68
N GLY A 346 -11.68 -12.81 -17.87
CA GLY A 346 -11.62 -14.25 -18.16
C GLY A 346 -10.27 -14.91 -17.86
N GLY A 347 -9.34 -14.22 -17.20
CA GLY A 347 -8.06 -14.82 -16.80
C GLY A 347 -6.98 -14.82 -17.90
N PHE A 348 -7.19 -14.11 -19.01
CA PHE A 348 -6.20 -13.97 -20.08
C PHE A 348 -4.84 -13.46 -19.53
N LYS A 349 -3.77 -14.20 -19.82
CA LYS A 349 -2.42 -13.93 -19.32
C LYS A 349 -1.62 -13.18 -20.40
N THR A 350 -1.20 -11.96 -20.11
CA THR A 350 -0.45 -11.10 -21.06
C THR A 350 1.05 -11.35 -21.11
N ARG A 351 1.59 -12.20 -20.21
CA ARG A 351 2.99 -12.62 -20.28
C ARG A 351 3.17 -13.57 -21.47
N ARG A 352 4.16 -13.29 -22.32
CA ARG A 352 4.50 -14.14 -23.48
C ARG A 352 4.81 -15.57 -23.02
N LYS A 353 4.29 -16.57 -23.74
CA LYS A 353 4.47 -18.00 -23.41
C LYS A 353 5.95 -18.41 -23.44
N SER A 354 6.71 -17.93 -24.42
CA SER A 354 8.15 -18.22 -24.56
C SER A 354 9.00 -17.60 -23.44
N ASN A 355 8.55 -16.49 -22.84
CA ASN A 355 9.25 -15.85 -21.73
C ASN A 355 8.77 -16.43 -20.39
N ILE A 356 9.20 -17.65 -20.07
CA ILE A 356 8.86 -18.33 -18.81
C ILE A 356 9.63 -17.72 -17.64
N ASN A 357 9.00 -17.60 -16.47
CA ASN A 357 9.70 -17.13 -15.27
C ASN A 357 10.46 -18.27 -14.59
N LYS A 358 11.73 -18.46 -14.97
CA LYS A 358 12.57 -19.51 -14.39
C LYS A 358 12.80 -19.35 -12.87
N TRP A 359 12.56 -18.15 -12.34
CA TRP A 359 12.78 -17.81 -10.94
C TRP A 359 11.58 -18.11 -10.03
N VAL A 360 10.41 -18.43 -10.57
CA VAL A 360 9.22 -18.69 -9.73
C VAL A 360 9.30 -20.10 -9.17
N VAL A 361 9.04 -20.23 -7.86
CA VAL A 361 8.88 -21.51 -7.19
C VAL A 361 7.39 -21.83 -7.09
N THR A 362 6.62 -20.92 -6.51
CA THR A 362 5.17 -21.02 -6.44
C THR A 362 4.53 -19.83 -7.13
N PRO A 363 3.69 -20.05 -8.17
CA PRO A 363 3.04 -18.96 -8.86
C PRO A 363 2.02 -18.27 -7.95
N ARG A 364 1.71 -17.00 -8.23
CA ARG A 364 0.65 -16.28 -7.52
C ARG A 364 -0.70 -17.00 -7.63
N VAL A 365 -1.44 -17.03 -6.51
CA VAL A 365 -2.82 -17.52 -6.46
C VAL A 365 -3.71 -16.65 -7.35
N ARG A 366 -4.58 -17.31 -8.13
CA ARG A 366 -5.53 -16.63 -9.03
C ARG A 366 -6.92 -16.68 -8.42
N ASN A 367 -7.56 -15.51 -8.37
CA ASN A 367 -8.89 -15.36 -7.81
C ASN A 367 -10.01 -15.94 -8.71
N MET A 368 -9.70 -16.27 -9.97
CA MET A 368 -10.64 -16.82 -10.96
C MET A 368 -11.98 -16.07 -11.12
N GLY A 369 -12.00 -14.77 -10.82
CA GLY A 369 -13.21 -13.94 -10.91
C GLY A 369 -14.17 -14.03 -9.71
N LYS A 370 -13.85 -14.82 -8.68
CA LYS A 370 -14.64 -14.91 -7.44
C LYS A 370 -14.65 -13.56 -6.72
N ARG A 371 -15.79 -13.17 -6.15
CA ARG A 371 -15.88 -11.93 -5.36
C ARG A 371 -15.08 -12.11 -4.06
N ARG A 372 -14.30 -11.11 -3.66
CA ARG A 372 -13.64 -11.09 -2.35
C ARG A 372 -14.54 -10.32 -1.39
N ASP A 373 -14.76 -10.88 -0.20
CA ASP A 373 -15.53 -10.21 0.83
C ASP A 373 -14.69 -9.16 1.55
N LYS A 374 -15.38 -8.12 2.03
CA LYS A 374 -14.74 -6.99 2.70
C LYS A 374 -14.18 -7.37 4.09
N LYS A 375 -14.59 -8.53 4.64
CA LYS A 375 -14.13 -9.08 5.93
C LYS A 375 -12.88 -9.97 5.80
N THR A 376 -12.58 -10.50 4.61
CA THR A 376 -11.47 -11.45 4.35
C THR A 376 -10.30 -10.80 3.58
N ALA A 377 -10.30 -9.48 3.42
CA ALA A 377 -9.41 -8.73 2.53
C ALA A 377 -8.51 -7.73 3.25
#